data_AF-A0A529HFG4-F1
#
_entry.id   AF-A0A529HFG4-F1
#
_cell.length_a   1.000
_cell.length_b   1.000
_cell.length_c   1.000
_cell.angle_alpha   90.00
_cell.angle_beta   90.00
_cell.angle_gamma   90.00
#
_symmetry.space_group_name_H-M   'P 1'
#
loop_
_entity.id
_entity.type
_entity.pdbx_description
1 polymer ?
#
loop_
_entity_poly.entity_id
_entity_poly.type
_entity_poly.pdbx_seq_one_letter_code
_entity_poly.pdbx_strand_id
1 'polypeptide(L)'
;QNFNVIVVAPADSKAMVTPIAKALKAGIKVINIDVALDAEAKKKAGIDLAFFGPDNRAGAKLAGDALGKALGKGGKVVILEGNPEADNAKERKLGFDDAVKEHGLDLLDSKTAHWETEEANTLMTNFMTQYPDIQGVMAANDSMALGVVKAIDA
;
A
#
# COMPACT_ATOMS: atom_id res chain seq x y z
N GLN A 1 5.88 -6.38 31.61
CA GLN A 1 4.41 -6.51 31.53
C GLN A 1 4.08 -7.96 31.19
N ASN A 2 3.04 -8.54 31.80
CA ASN A 2 2.65 -9.95 31.65
C ASN A 2 1.53 -10.14 30.62
N PHE A 3 1.77 -9.77 29.36
CA PHE A 3 0.79 -10.02 28.30
C PHE A 3 0.89 -11.47 27.79
N ASN A 4 -0.26 -12.11 27.57
CA ASN A 4 -0.31 -13.47 27.03
C ASN A 4 -0.38 -13.49 25.49
N VAL A 5 -0.91 -12.44 24.88
CA VAL A 5 -1.13 -12.31 23.43
C VAL A 5 -0.78 -10.90 22.97
N ILE A 6 -0.16 -10.80 21.79
CA ILE A 6 0.04 -9.55 21.04
C ILE A 6 -0.62 -9.70 19.68
N VAL A 7 -1.52 -8.78 19.33
CA VAL A 7 -2.06 -8.64 17.97
C VAL A 7 -1.39 -7.41 17.36
N VAL A 8 -0.75 -7.56 16.20
CA VAL A 8 0.12 -6.51 15.66
C VAL A 8 -0.05 -6.35 14.15
N ALA A 9 -0.28 -5.09 13.75
CA ALA A 9 -0.04 -4.58 12.42
C ALA A 9 1.31 -3.85 12.41
N PRO A 10 2.38 -4.42 11.83
CA PRO A 10 3.70 -3.81 11.82
C PRO A 10 3.74 -2.61 10.88
N ALA A 11 4.31 -1.49 11.33
CA ALA A 11 4.56 -0.32 10.46
C ALA A 11 5.67 -0.59 9.42
N ASP A 12 6.64 -1.45 9.76
CA ASP A 12 7.72 -1.91 8.87
C ASP A 12 7.77 -3.44 8.90
N SER A 13 7.68 -4.03 7.71
CA SER A 13 7.56 -5.48 7.52
C SER A 13 8.83 -6.25 7.92
N LYS A 14 10.01 -5.61 7.89
CA LYS A 14 11.31 -6.21 8.19
C LYS A 14 11.78 -5.85 9.60
N ALA A 15 11.73 -4.58 9.98
CA ALA A 15 12.22 -4.10 11.27
C ALA A 15 11.43 -4.69 12.44
N MET A 16 10.14 -4.96 12.25
CA MET A 16 9.28 -5.53 13.29
C MET A 16 9.51 -7.03 13.55
N VAL A 17 10.25 -7.73 12.68
CA VAL A 17 10.55 -9.16 12.88
C VAL A 17 11.34 -9.39 14.17
N THR A 18 12.37 -8.58 14.44
CA THR A 18 13.23 -8.75 15.62
C THR A 18 12.47 -8.63 16.95
N PRO A 19 11.70 -7.56 17.23
CA PRO A 19 10.93 -7.46 18.47
C PRO A 19 9.83 -8.53 18.57
N ILE A 20 9.20 -8.92 17.46
CA ILE A 20 8.19 -10.00 17.45
C ILE A 20 8.84 -11.35 17.78
N ALA A 21 10.02 -11.65 17.22
CA ALA A 21 10.76 -12.87 17.55
C ALA A 21 11.14 -12.92 19.04
N LYS A 22 11.48 -11.77 19.64
CA LYS A 22 11.74 -11.68 21.09
C LYS A 22 10.48 -11.99 21.91
N ALA A 23 9.32 -11.47 21.51
CA ALA A 23 8.05 -11.77 22.19
C ALA A 23 7.69 -13.27 22.12
N LEU A 24 7.83 -13.87 20.94
CA LEU A 24 7.60 -15.32 20.75
C LEU A 24 8.54 -16.16 21.63
N LYS A 25 9.83 -15.81 21.69
CA LYS A 25 10.82 -16.49 22.57
C LYS A 25 10.52 -16.33 24.06
N ALA A 26 9.83 -15.27 24.46
CA ALA A 26 9.35 -15.06 25.82
C ALA A 26 8.04 -15.82 26.13
N GLY A 27 7.53 -16.63 25.19
CA GLY A 27 6.31 -17.43 25.35
C GLY A 27 5.00 -16.68 25.05
N ILE A 28 5.08 -15.44 24.57
CA ILE A 28 3.91 -14.63 24.21
C ILE A 28 3.39 -15.11 22.85
N LYS A 29 2.07 -15.29 22.71
CA LYS A 29 1.46 -15.58 21.41
C LYS A 29 1.37 -14.30 20.59
N VAL A 30 1.73 -14.36 19.31
CA VAL A 30 1.63 -13.20 18.41
C VAL A 30 0.67 -13.54 17.27
N ILE A 31 -0.16 -12.58 16.87
CA ILE A 31 -1.01 -12.65 15.68
C ILE A 31 -0.64 -11.47 14.80
N ASN A 32 -0.13 -11.73 13.59
CA ASN A 32 0.21 -10.70 12.63
C ASN A 32 -0.99 -10.41 11.73
N ILE A 33 -1.44 -9.16 11.73
CA ILE A 33 -2.59 -8.70 10.95
C ILE A 33 -2.20 -7.54 10.02
N ASP A 34 -3.04 -7.30 9.01
CA ASP A 34 -3.02 -6.13 8.10
C ASP A 34 -1.76 -5.95 7.22
N VAL A 35 -0.58 -5.79 7.83
CA VAL A 35 0.71 -5.71 7.15
C VAL A 35 1.48 -7.01 7.40
N ALA A 36 1.83 -7.75 6.35
CA ALA A 36 2.57 -8.99 6.53
C ALA A 36 4.03 -8.70 6.93
N LEU A 37 4.58 -9.51 7.84
CA LEU A 37 6.02 -9.53 8.05
C LEU A 37 6.75 -10.16 6.86
N ASP A 38 7.90 -9.59 6.54
CA ASP A 38 8.77 -10.05 5.44
C ASP A 38 9.16 -11.52 5.61
N ALA A 39 8.94 -12.31 4.55
CA ALA A 39 9.11 -13.76 4.59
C ALA A 39 10.57 -14.18 4.83
N GLU A 40 11.53 -13.48 4.22
CA GLU A 40 12.95 -13.80 4.40
C GLU A 40 13.43 -13.43 5.80
N ALA A 41 13.01 -12.28 6.31
CA ALA A 41 13.34 -11.83 7.65
C ALA A 41 12.75 -12.79 8.70
N LYS A 42 11.50 -13.23 8.55
CA LYS A 42 10.90 -14.28 9.40
C LYS A 42 11.74 -15.56 9.40
N LYS A 43 12.11 -16.04 8.21
CA LYS A 43 12.95 -17.24 8.05
C LYS A 43 14.32 -17.07 8.72
N LYS A 44 14.99 -15.93 8.53
CA LYS A 44 16.29 -15.62 9.16
C LYS A 44 16.19 -15.54 10.69
N ALA A 45 15.07 -15.04 11.22
CA ALA A 45 14.82 -14.97 12.65
C ALA A 45 14.37 -16.31 13.26
N GLY A 46 14.11 -17.33 12.44
CA GLY A 46 13.62 -18.64 12.88
C GLY A 46 12.21 -18.58 13.48
N ILE A 47 11.37 -17.67 12.98
CA ILE A 47 9.98 -17.57 13.41
C ILE A 47 9.04 -17.95 12.26
N ASP A 48 7.99 -18.68 12.62
CA ASP A 48 6.88 -18.98 11.73
C ASP A 48 5.61 -18.36 12.33
N LEU A 49 4.99 -17.48 11.57
CA LEU A 49 3.84 -16.69 12.01
C LEU A 49 2.86 -16.55 10.87
N ALA A 50 1.63 -17.00 11.11
CA ALA A 50 0.52 -16.79 10.21
C ALA A 50 0.19 -15.29 10.10
N PHE A 51 -0.21 -14.90 8.90
CA PHE A 51 -0.70 -13.56 8.58
C PHE A 51 -2.20 -13.60 8.34
N PHE A 52 -2.93 -12.62 8.87
CA PHE A 52 -4.36 -12.44 8.64
C PHE A 52 -4.63 -11.05 8.08
N GLY A 53 -5.01 -10.99 6.82
CA GLY A 53 -5.32 -9.74 6.14
C GLY A 53 -5.95 -9.98 4.78
N PRO A 54 -6.36 -8.89 4.10
CA PRO A 54 -6.90 -8.98 2.76
C PRO A 54 -5.81 -9.34 1.75
N ASP A 55 -6.24 -9.80 0.58
CA ASP A 55 -5.38 -9.83 -0.60
C ASP A 55 -5.25 -8.40 -1.17
N ASN A 56 -4.20 -7.69 -0.73
CA ASN A 56 -3.96 -6.30 -1.10
C ASN A 56 -3.68 -6.12 -2.60
N ARG A 57 -3.00 -7.09 -3.23
CA ARG A 57 -2.68 -7.05 -4.66
C ARG A 57 -3.94 -7.24 -5.50
N ALA A 58 -4.75 -8.24 -5.18
CA ALA A 58 -6.03 -8.44 -5.86
C ALA A 58 -6.96 -7.23 -5.67
N GLY A 59 -7.05 -6.70 -4.45
CA GLY A 59 -7.86 -5.52 -4.16
C GLY A 59 -7.46 -4.28 -4.98
N ALA A 60 -6.16 -3.98 -5.04
CA ALA A 60 -5.67 -2.85 -5.83
C ALA A 60 -5.81 -3.09 -7.35
N LYS A 61 -5.63 -4.33 -7.80
CA LYS A 61 -5.90 -4.68 -9.20
C LYS A 61 -7.35 -4.42 -9.58
N LEU A 62 -8.32 -4.72 -8.70
CA LEU A 62 -9.74 -4.41 -8.97
C LEU A 62 -9.98 -2.90 -9.18
N ALA A 63 -9.35 -2.05 -8.37
CA ALA A 63 -9.42 -0.60 -8.53
C ALA A 63 -8.76 -0.14 -9.84
N GLY A 64 -7.58 -0.69 -10.16
CA GLY A 64 -6.89 -0.42 -11.42
C GLY A 64 -7.67 -0.88 -12.65
N ASP A 65 -8.33 -2.05 -12.58
CA ASP A 65 -9.17 -2.57 -13.66
C ASP A 65 -10.37 -1.67 -13.92
N ALA A 66 -10.92 -1.04 -12.87
CA ALA A 66 -12.00 -0.07 -13.04
C ALA A 66 -11.51 1.18 -13.80
N LEU A 67 -10.33 1.71 -13.47
CA LEU A 67 -9.70 2.81 -14.23
C LEU A 67 -9.39 2.38 -15.68
N GLY A 68 -8.83 1.18 -15.87
CA GLY A 68 -8.54 0.61 -17.17
C GLY A 68 -9.75 0.52 -18.09
N LYS A 69 -10.87 0.04 -17.56
CA LYS A 69 -12.15 -0.03 -18.29
C LYS A 69 -12.73 1.34 -18.62
N ALA A 70 -12.56 2.32 -17.74
CA ALA A 70 -13.09 3.66 -17.91
C ALA A 70 -12.28 4.49 -18.93
N LEU A 71 -10.94 4.39 -18.89
CA LEU A 71 -10.04 5.22 -19.69
C LEU A 71 -9.61 4.57 -21.01
N GLY A 72 -9.55 3.23 -21.04
CA GLY A 72 -9.02 2.49 -22.17
C GLY A 72 -7.50 2.60 -22.33
N LYS A 73 -6.98 1.97 -23.39
CA LYS A 73 -5.55 1.93 -23.69
C LYS A 73 -4.98 3.34 -23.88
N GLY A 74 -3.82 3.59 -23.27
CA GLY A 74 -3.14 4.89 -23.28
C GLY A 74 -3.70 5.90 -22.28
N GLY A 75 -4.69 5.51 -21.48
CA GLY A 75 -5.20 6.33 -20.39
C GLY A 75 -4.07 6.72 -19.43
N LYS A 76 -3.87 8.02 -19.24
CA LYS A 76 -2.78 8.56 -18.42
C LYS A 76 -3.15 8.55 -16.95
N VAL A 77 -2.38 7.81 -16.15
CA VAL A 77 -2.68 7.59 -14.74
C VAL A 77 -1.47 7.85 -13.85
N VAL A 78 -1.75 8.15 -12.58
CA VAL A 78 -0.77 8.21 -11.49
C VAL A 78 -1.22 7.34 -10.32
N ILE A 79 -0.29 6.98 -9.44
CA ILE A 79 -0.59 6.33 -8.15
C ILE A 79 0.01 7.09 -6.98
N LEU A 80 -0.81 7.26 -5.93
CA LEU A 80 -0.41 7.70 -4.60
C LEU A 80 -0.29 6.46 -3.70
N GLU A 81 0.96 6.09 -3.42
CA GLU A 81 1.33 4.93 -2.61
C GLU A 81 1.26 5.23 -1.10
N GLY A 82 1.23 4.17 -0.30
CA GLY A 82 1.37 4.26 1.14
C GLY A 82 2.82 4.16 1.63
N ASN A 83 3.00 3.84 2.91
CA ASN A 83 4.32 3.70 3.53
C ASN A 83 5.21 2.66 2.80
N PRO A 84 6.37 3.04 2.24
CA PRO A 84 7.23 2.15 1.45
C PRO A 84 7.72 0.88 2.17
N GLU A 85 7.74 0.90 3.49
CA GLU A 85 8.25 -0.15 4.37
C GLU A 85 7.18 -1.20 4.69
N ALA A 86 5.91 -0.87 4.44
CA ALA A 86 4.76 -1.73 4.68
C ALA A 86 4.49 -2.65 3.48
N ASP A 87 4.29 -3.93 3.74
CA ASP A 87 4.01 -4.95 2.74
C ASP A 87 2.73 -4.65 1.96
N ASN A 88 1.67 -4.22 2.66
CA ASN A 88 0.39 -3.90 2.02
C ASN A 88 0.52 -2.73 1.01
N ALA A 89 1.37 -1.72 1.27
CA ALA A 89 1.63 -0.64 0.32
C ALA A 89 2.26 -1.18 -0.97
N LYS A 90 3.26 -2.06 -0.83
CA LYS A 90 3.95 -2.70 -1.97
C LYS A 90 2.98 -3.56 -2.77
N GLU A 91 2.18 -4.39 -2.10
CA GLU A 91 1.22 -5.26 -2.77
C GLU A 91 0.13 -4.46 -3.49
N ARG A 92 -0.35 -3.34 -2.92
CA ARG A 92 -1.31 -2.46 -3.60
C ARG A 92 -0.69 -1.81 -4.84
N LYS A 93 0.55 -1.36 -4.76
CA LYS A 93 1.28 -0.83 -5.91
C LYS A 93 1.41 -1.89 -7.01
N LEU A 94 1.87 -3.10 -6.66
CA LEU A 94 2.00 -4.21 -7.61
C LEU A 94 0.65 -4.59 -8.25
N GLY A 95 -0.44 -4.55 -7.48
CA GLY A 95 -1.78 -4.82 -8.01
C GLY A 95 -2.22 -3.76 -9.02
N PHE A 96 -1.90 -2.49 -8.78
CA PHE A 96 -2.16 -1.43 -9.74
C PHE A 96 -1.26 -1.55 -10.98
N ASP A 97 0.02 -1.85 -10.82
CA ASP A 97 0.97 -2.10 -11.92
C ASP A 97 0.49 -3.24 -12.83
N ASP A 98 -0.08 -4.31 -12.25
CA ASP A 98 -0.69 -5.40 -13.01
C ASP A 98 -1.86 -4.90 -13.89
N ALA A 99 -2.74 -4.07 -13.33
CA ALA A 99 -3.86 -3.50 -14.07
C ALA A 99 -3.40 -2.52 -15.16
N VAL A 100 -2.40 -1.68 -14.87
CA VAL A 100 -1.78 -0.78 -15.85
C VAL A 100 -1.28 -1.58 -17.05
N LYS A 101 -0.57 -2.67 -16.80
CA LYS A 101 -0.06 -3.55 -17.86
C LYS A 101 -1.18 -4.24 -18.63
N GLU A 102 -2.21 -4.74 -17.94
CA GLU A 102 -3.33 -5.46 -18.56
C GLU A 102 -4.16 -4.57 -19.50
N HIS A 103 -4.48 -3.35 -19.07
CA HIS A 103 -5.30 -2.41 -19.86
C HIS A 103 -4.47 -1.52 -20.78
N GLY A 104 -3.14 -1.60 -20.70
CA GLY A 104 -2.22 -0.75 -21.47
C GLY A 104 -2.37 0.73 -21.14
N LEU A 105 -2.56 1.05 -19.86
CA LEU A 105 -2.54 2.42 -19.35
C LEU A 105 -1.13 3.00 -19.40
N ASP A 106 -1.02 4.32 -19.37
CA ASP A 106 0.23 5.06 -19.30
C ASP A 106 0.45 5.57 -17.87
N LEU A 107 1.30 4.87 -17.10
CA LEU A 107 1.63 5.27 -15.73
C LEU A 107 2.67 6.39 -15.76
N LEU A 108 2.23 7.61 -15.48
CA LEU A 108 3.06 8.81 -15.51
C LEU A 108 3.98 8.93 -14.30
N ASP A 109 3.47 8.60 -13.10
CA ASP A 109 4.26 8.67 -11.87
C ASP A 109 3.67 7.80 -10.74
N SER A 110 4.52 7.50 -9.77
CA SER A 110 4.27 6.59 -8.65
C SER A 110 5.04 7.12 -7.44
N LYS A 111 4.33 7.70 -6.47
CA LYS A 111 4.92 8.36 -5.30
C LYS A 111 4.11 8.07 -4.05
N THR A 112 4.81 8.00 -2.91
CA THR A 112 4.18 7.84 -1.59
C THR A 112 3.57 9.16 -1.11
N ALA A 113 2.40 9.05 -0.49
CA ALA A 113 1.82 10.06 0.40
C ALA A 113 1.62 9.51 1.82
N HIS A 114 2.33 8.42 2.17
CA HIS A 114 2.45 7.88 3.52
C HIS A 114 1.13 7.58 4.24
N TRP A 115 0.07 7.26 3.48
CA TRP A 115 -1.29 7.10 4.00
C TRP A 115 -1.96 8.38 4.51
N GLU A 116 -1.32 9.54 4.33
CA GLU A 116 -1.72 10.84 4.89
C GLU A 116 -2.51 11.70 3.89
N THR A 117 -3.61 12.27 4.37
CA THR A 117 -4.54 13.08 3.56
C THR A 117 -3.88 14.35 3.02
N GLU A 118 -3.14 15.09 3.85
CA GLU A 118 -2.55 16.37 3.45
C GLU A 118 -1.33 16.19 2.53
N GLU A 119 -0.56 15.11 2.72
CA GLU A 119 0.49 14.75 1.77
C GLU A 119 -0.10 14.35 0.42
N ALA A 120 -1.20 13.59 0.40
CA ALA A 120 -1.89 13.23 -0.83
C ALA A 120 -2.45 14.45 -1.57
N ASN A 121 -2.99 15.42 -0.83
CA ASN A 121 -3.45 16.69 -1.41
C ASN A 121 -2.30 17.46 -2.09
N THR A 122 -1.18 17.60 -1.40
CA THR A 122 0.01 18.27 -1.92
C THR A 122 0.55 17.53 -3.15
N LEU A 123 0.66 16.20 -3.07
CA LEU A 123 1.18 15.37 -4.14
C LEU A 123 0.28 15.39 -5.37
N MET A 124 -1.04 15.31 -5.23
CA MET A 124 -1.97 15.40 -6.35
C MET A 124 -1.90 16.79 -7.02
N THR A 125 -1.79 17.87 -6.23
CA THR A 125 -1.61 19.23 -6.76
C THR A 125 -0.35 19.33 -7.63
N ASN A 126 0.76 18.75 -7.16
CA ASN A 126 2.01 18.68 -7.91
C ASN A 126 1.86 17.86 -9.20
N PHE A 127 1.19 16.71 -9.12
CA PHE A 127 0.93 15.88 -10.30
C PHE A 127 0.08 16.58 -11.34
N MET A 128 -1.00 17.26 -10.97
CA MET A 128 -1.81 18.03 -11.93
C MET A 128 -1.03 19.18 -12.59
N THR A 129 -0.07 19.77 -11.85
CA THR A 129 0.82 20.82 -12.39
C THR A 129 1.86 20.25 -13.36
N GLN A 130 2.46 19.10 -13.01
CA GLN A 130 3.51 18.45 -13.80
C GLN A 130 2.96 17.73 -15.03
N TYR A 131 1.77 17.15 -14.90
CA TYR A 131 1.11 16.32 -15.90
C TYR A 131 -0.33 16.82 -16.10
N PRO A 132 -0.53 17.91 -16.86
CA PRO A 132 -1.84 18.54 -17.03
C PRO A 132 -2.86 17.67 -17.77
N ASP A 133 -2.44 16.53 -18.33
CA ASP A 133 -3.26 15.58 -19.05
C ASP A 133 -3.44 14.23 -18.32
N ILE A 134 -3.21 14.18 -17.00
CA ILE A 134 -3.65 13.04 -16.17
C ILE A 134 -5.16 12.85 -16.33
N GLN A 135 -5.57 11.60 -16.50
CA GLN A 135 -6.98 11.20 -16.66
C GLN A 135 -7.48 10.34 -15.51
N GLY A 136 -6.59 9.76 -14.71
CA GLY A 136 -6.96 8.93 -13.56
C GLY A 136 -5.89 8.90 -12.49
N VAL A 137 -6.33 8.64 -11.26
CA VAL A 137 -5.46 8.54 -10.09
C VAL A 137 -5.91 7.36 -9.24
N MET A 138 -4.96 6.50 -8.88
CA MET A 138 -5.15 5.49 -7.85
C MET A 138 -4.62 6.04 -6.53
N ALA A 139 -5.47 6.14 -5.52
CA ALA A 139 -5.04 6.38 -4.14
C ALA A 139 -5.07 5.05 -3.39
N ALA A 140 -3.94 4.67 -2.77
CA ALA A 140 -3.82 3.35 -2.16
C ALA A 140 -4.65 3.17 -0.87
N ASN A 141 -5.27 4.22 -0.33
CA ASN A 141 -6.30 4.15 0.71
C ASN A 141 -7.30 5.32 0.60
N ASP A 142 -8.36 5.26 1.39
CA ASP A 142 -9.45 6.22 1.38
C ASP A 142 -9.03 7.61 1.90
N SER A 143 -8.16 7.68 2.92
CA SER A 143 -7.65 8.97 3.43
C SER A 143 -6.91 9.77 2.35
N MET A 144 -6.03 9.11 1.60
CA MET A 144 -5.35 9.73 0.48
C MET A 144 -6.31 10.05 -0.66
N ALA A 145 -7.35 9.23 -0.90
CA ALA A 145 -8.40 9.53 -1.88
C ALA A 145 -9.15 10.82 -1.52
N LEU A 146 -9.44 11.07 -0.24
CA LEU A 146 -10.01 12.34 0.21
C LEU A 146 -9.05 13.51 -0.01
N GLY A 147 -7.75 13.30 0.18
CA GLY A 147 -6.70 14.29 -0.14
C GLY A 147 -6.66 14.64 -1.62
N VAL A 148 -6.78 13.63 -2.49
CA VAL A 148 -6.90 13.79 -3.94
C VAL A 148 -8.14 14.58 -4.32
N VAL A 149 -9.32 14.24 -3.77
CA VAL A 149 -10.57 14.98 -4.03
C VAL A 149 -10.42 16.45 -3.64
N LYS A 150 -9.87 16.72 -2.44
CA LYS A 150 -9.59 18.08 -1.98
C LYS A 150 -8.66 18.85 -2.92
N ALA A 151 -7.71 18.18 -3.58
CA ALA A 151 -6.81 18.84 -4.53
C ALA A 151 -7.50 19.15 -5.85
N ILE A 152 -8.38 18.27 -6.32
CA ILE A 152 -9.14 18.44 -7.57
C ILE A 152 -10.21 19.52 -7.43
N ASP A 153 -10.83 19.65 -6.25
CA ASP A 153 -11.90 20.62 -5.98
C ASP A 153 -11.39 22.06 -5.69
N ALA A 154 -10.07 22.26 -5.59
CA ALA A 154 -9.44 23.55 -5.28
C ALA A 154 -9.29 24.45 -6.52
#